data_AF-A0AB39APC3-F1
#
_entry.id   AF-A0AB39APC3-F1
#
_cell.length_a   1.000
_cell.length_b   1.000
_cell.length_c   1.000
_cell.angle_alpha   90.00
_cell.angle_beta   90.00
_cell.angle_gamma   90.00
#
_symmetry.space_group_name_H-M   'P 1'
#
loop_
_entity.id
_entity.type
_entity.pdbx_description
1 polymer ?
#
loop_
_entity_poly.entity_id
_entity_poly.type
_entity_poly.pdbx_seq_one_letter_code
_entity_poly.pdbx_strand_id
1 'polypeptide(L)'
;MVEQHKKELEKQLWNIANQLRGNMSADDFRDFILGFIFYKYLSERMDLYADDILKEDSIKFDAIDEDTDEGKEYLDAVKEEAIDHLGYFLKPSELFHVLAEKGSNGEFIIERLTQVLNHIEQSTMGTASEDDFTGLFDDLDLTSNKLGKTEKAKNELVTKILVRLDDIDFLHHETDIDVLGDAYEYLIGQFASGAGKGAGEFYIMSSTFLSSKCHLKTAA
;
A
#
# COMPACT_ATOMS: atom_id res chain seq x y z
N MET A 1 -17.35 -18.44 3.62
CA MET A 1 -15.88 -18.40 3.44
C MET A 1 -15.43 -16.94 3.33
N VAL A 2 -15.82 -16.21 2.27
CA VAL A 2 -15.48 -14.77 2.08
C VAL A 2 -15.85 -13.88 3.29
N GLU A 3 -17.09 -13.93 3.77
CA GLU A 3 -17.56 -13.12 4.92
C GLU A 3 -16.79 -13.38 6.25
N GLN A 4 -16.25 -14.60 6.43
CA GLN A 4 -15.44 -14.92 7.61
C GLN A 4 -14.02 -14.38 7.47
N HIS A 5 -13.44 -14.48 6.28
CA HIS A 5 -12.13 -13.93 5.97
C HIS A 5 -12.14 -12.40 6.08
N LYS A 6 -13.16 -11.74 5.52
CA LYS A 6 -13.42 -10.30 5.66
C LYS A 6 -13.40 -9.84 7.12
N LYS A 7 -14.21 -10.48 7.98
CA LYS A 7 -14.27 -10.14 9.41
C LYS A 7 -12.98 -10.40 10.15
N GLU A 8 -12.19 -11.36 9.70
CA GLU A 8 -10.88 -11.63 10.28
C GLU A 8 -9.89 -10.53 9.89
N LEU A 9 -9.84 -10.14 8.62
CA LEU A 9 -9.01 -9.05 8.12
C LEU A 9 -9.35 -7.72 8.84
N GLU A 10 -10.63 -7.36 8.91
CA GLU A 10 -11.13 -6.19 9.64
C GLU A 10 -10.63 -6.16 11.10
N LYS A 11 -10.71 -7.29 11.79
CA LYS A 11 -10.26 -7.42 13.18
C LYS A 11 -8.75 -7.35 13.29
N GLN A 12 -8.01 -7.99 12.40
CA GLN A 12 -6.55 -8.00 12.41
C GLN A 12 -6.00 -6.58 12.20
N LEU A 13 -6.50 -5.87 11.19
CA LEU A 13 -6.11 -4.49 10.92
C LEU A 13 -6.47 -3.56 12.10
N TRP A 14 -7.66 -3.72 12.68
CA TRP A 14 -8.06 -2.94 13.85
C TRP A 14 -7.21 -3.25 15.09
N ASN A 15 -6.83 -4.51 15.28
CA ASN A 15 -5.95 -4.91 16.39
C ASN A 15 -4.54 -4.32 16.22
N ILE A 16 -3.98 -4.37 15.01
CA ILE A 16 -2.70 -3.71 14.69
C ILE A 16 -2.80 -2.22 14.98
N ALA A 17 -3.87 -1.57 14.53
CA ALA A 17 -4.07 -0.14 14.74
C ALA A 17 -4.12 0.22 16.24
N ASN A 18 -4.87 -0.53 17.05
CA ASN A 18 -4.93 -0.28 18.50
C ASN A 18 -3.59 -0.52 19.20
N GLN A 19 -2.84 -1.53 18.78
CA GLN A 19 -1.55 -1.86 19.39
C GLN A 19 -0.47 -0.82 19.05
N LEU A 20 -0.47 -0.32 17.82
CA LEU A 20 0.60 0.53 17.30
C LEU A 20 0.32 2.03 17.44
N ARG A 21 -0.95 2.45 17.59
CA ARG A 21 -1.31 3.86 17.77
C ARG A 21 -0.63 4.51 18.97
N GLY A 22 -0.38 3.74 20.04
CA GLY A 22 0.22 4.26 21.26
C GLY A 22 -0.54 5.47 21.81
N ASN A 23 0.15 6.61 21.92
CA ASN A 23 -0.40 7.86 22.46
C ASN A 23 -1.04 8.77 21.40
N MET A 24 -1.07 8.37 20.12
CA MET A 24 -1.68 9.17 19.06
C MET A 24 -3.21 9.14 19.17
N SER A 25 -3.86 10.20 18.68
CA SER A 25 -5.30 10.20 18.56
C SER A 25 -5.75 9.20 17.48
N ALA A 26 -7.01 8.78 17.57
CA ALA A 26 -7.63 7.87 16.61
C ALA A 26 -7.55 8.45 15.18
N ASP A 27 -7.89 9.74 15.04
CA ASP A 27 -7.86 10.45 13.76
C ASP A 27 -6.44 10.55 13.20
N ASP A 28 -5.46 10.91 14.04
CA ASP A 28 -4.07 11.05 13.58
C ASP A 28 -3.51 9.73 13.04
N PHE A 29 -3.77 8.63 13.75
CA PHE A 29 -3.24 7.33 13.36
C PHE A 29 -3.96 6.70 12.17
N ARG A 30 -5.24 7.05 11.97
CA ARG A 30 -6.02 6.64 10.81
C ARG A 30 -5.29 6.99 9.51
N ASP A 31 -4.86 8.23 9.35
CA ASP A 31 -4.26 8.69 8.09
C ASP A 31 -2.96 7.92 7.79
N PHE A 32 -2.16 7.61 8.83
CA PHE A 32 -0.98 6.75 8.69
C PHE A 32 -1.31 5.31 8.29
N ILE A 33 -2.19 4.64 9.03
CA ILE A 33 -2.45 3.22 8.80
C ILE A 33 -3.14 2.99 7.45
N LEU A 34 -4.03 3.88 7.06
CA LEU A 34 -4.72 3.81 5.77
C LEU A 34 -3.73 3.97 4.60
N GLY A 35 -2.81 4.95 4.69
CA GLY A 35 -1.76 5.12 3.68
C GLY A 35 -0.86 3.89 3.54
N PHE A 36 -0.46 3.26 4.65
CA PHE A 36 0.36 2.04 4.61
C PHE A 36 -0.39 0.81 4.10
N ILE A 37 -1.67 0.65 4.45
CA ILE A 37 -2.53 -0.41 3.89
C ILE A 37 -2.64 -0.24 2.37
N PHE A 38 -2.82 1.00 1.90
CA PHE A 38 -2.92 1.28 0.49
C PHE A 38 -1.61 0.99 -0.25
N TYR A 39 -0.48 1.44 0.29
CA TYR A 39 0.84 1.12 -0.25
C TYR A 39 1.08 -0.40 -0.31
N LYS A 40 0.72 -1.14 0.74
CA LYS A 40 0.81 -2.61 0.74
C LYS A 40 0.02 -3.23 -0.40
N TYR A 41 -1.23 -2.80 -0.57
CA TYR A 41 -2.09 -3.29 -1.64
C TYR A 41 -1.51 -3.01 -3.04
N LEU A 42 -1.02 -1.80 -3.29
CA LEU A 42 -0.37 -1.46 -4.56
C LEU A 42 0.86 -2.35 -4.79
N SER A 43 1.67 -2.56 -3.75
CA SER A 43 2.84 -3.40 -3.85
C SER A 43 2.51 -4.85 -4.18
N GLU A 44 1.56 -5.47 -3.48
CA GLU A 44 1.21 -6.88 -3.73
C GLU A 44 0.56 -7.06 -5.10
N ARG A 45 -0.24 -6.08 -5.54
CA ARG A 45 -0.80 -6.11 -6.89
C ARG A 45 0.25 -5.97 -7.97
N MET A 46 1.25 -5.10 -7.79
CA MET A 46 2.37 -4.98 -8.70
C MET A 46 3.15 -6.29 -8.77
N ASP A 47 3.48 -6.87 -7.62
CA ASP A 47 4.27 -8.10 -7.50
C ASP A 47 3.58 -9.27 -8.22
N LEU A 48 2.29 -9.51 -7.92
CA LEU A 48 1.51 -10.56 -8.58
C LEU A 48 1.36 -10.32 -10.10
N TYR A 49 1.17 -9.08 -10.51
CA TYR A 49 1.03 -8.73 -11.92
C TYR A 49 2.33 -8.96 -12.69
N ALA A 50 3.46 -8.50 -12.14
CA ALA A 50 4.77 -8.71 -12.73
C ALA A 50 5.15 -10.20 -12.77
N ASP A 51 4.86 -10.96 -11.72
CA ASP A 51 5.06 -12.40 -11.68
C ASP A 51 4.25 -13.14 -12.75
N ASP A 52 3.04 -12.67 -13.09
CA ASP A 52 2.23 -13.27 -14.15
C ASP A 52 2.81 -12.97 -15.54
N ILE A 53 3.33 -11.76 -15.77
CA ILE A 53 4.04 -11.39 -17.00
C ILE A 53 5.32 -12.22 -17.18
N LEU A 54 6.12 -12.34 -16.10
CA LEU A 54 7.42 -13.00 -16.10
C LEU A 54 7.33 -14.53 -15.96
N LYS A 55 6.12 -15.06 -15.90
CA LYS A 55 5.85 -16.48 -15.67
C LYS A 55 6.43 -17.37 -16.77
N GLU A 56 6.42 -16.91 -18.02
CA GLU A 56 6.99 -17.65 -19.14
C GLU A 56 8.51 -17.83 -18.99
N ASP A 57 9.19 -16.82 -18.45
CA ASP A 57 10.64 -16.84 -18.19
C ASP A 57 10.99 -17.56 -16.86
N SER A 58 9.99 -17.94 -16.07
CA SER A 58 10.16 -18.54 -14.73
C SER A 58 10.98 -17.66 -13.78
N ILE A 59 10.86 -16.34 -13.94
CA ILE A 59 11.52 -15.33 -13.12
C ILE A 59 10.49 -14.78 -12.12
N LYS A 60 10.94 -14.54 -10.90
CA LYS A 60 10.18 -13.81 -9.89
C LYS A 60 10.52 -12.33 -9.92
N PHE A 61 9.53 -11.46 -9.82
CA PHE A 61 9.73 -10.03 -9.92
C PHE A 61 10.66 -9.50 -8.83
N ASP A 62 10.44 -9.94 -7.58
CA ASP A 62 11.27 -9.60 -6.42
C ASP A 62 12.75 -10.06 -6.54
N ALA A 63 13.04 -11.02 -7.41
CA ALA A 63 14.37 -11.59 -7.63
C ALA A 63 15.15 -10.89 -8.76
N ILE A 64 14.54 -9.93 -9.46
CA ILE A 64 15.21 -9.19 -10.54
C ILE A 64 16.27 -8.24 -9.95
N ASP A 65 17.49 -8.34 -10.46
CA ASP A 65 18.58 -7.42 -10.13
C ASP A 65 18.50 -6.15 -11.00
N GLU A 66 18.05 -5.05 -10.38
CA GLU A 66 17.86 -3.74 -11.02
C GLU A 66 19.14 -3.10 -11.56
N ASP A 67 20.32 -3.54 -11.09
CA ASP A 67 21.61 -2.96 -11.50
C ASP A 67 22.15 -3.58 -12.79
N THR A 68 21.67 -4.77 -13.16
CA THR A 68 22.07 -5.49 -14.37
C THR A 68 21.39 -4.96 -15.63
N ASP A 69 22.03 -5.11 -16.79
CA ASP A 69 21.41 -4.70 -18.07
C ASP A 69 20.21 -5.58 -18.40
N GLU A 70 20.31 -6.90 -18.15
CA GLU A 70 19.20 -7.85 -18.31
C GLU A 70 18.02 -7.50 -17.40
N GLY A 71 18.28 -7.18 -16.12
CA GLY A 71 17.23 -6.77 -15.19
C GLY A 71 16.52 -5.49 -15.63
N LYS A 72 17.25 -4.50 -16.15
CA LYS A 72 16.65 -3.27 -16.69
C LYS A 72 15.74 -3.55 -17.88
N GLU A 73 16.11 -4.46 -18.77
CA GLU A 73 15.26 -4.85 -19.90
C GLU A 73 13.94 -5.48 -19.43
N TYR A 74 13.99 -6.38 -18.44
CA TYR A 74 12.77 -6.93 -17.84
C TYR A 74 11.93 -5.85 -17.15
N LEU A 75 12.57 -4.94 -16.41
CA LEU A 75 11.86 -3.87 -15.70
C LEU A 75 11.19 -2.90 -16.67
N ASP A 76 11.83 -2.55 -17.77
CA ASP A 76 11.25 -1.68 -18.78
C ASP A 76 10.02 -2.35 -19.43
N ALA A 77 10.10 -3.64 -19.76
CA ALA A 77 8.96 -4.40 -20.30
C ALA A 77 7.80 -4.50 -19.30
N VAL A 78 8.09 -4.86 -18.04
CA VAL A 78 7.08 -4.94 -16.98
C VAL A 78 6.47 -3.57 -16.71
N LYS A 79 7.26 -2.50 -16.75
CA LYS A 79 6.80 -1.13 -16.51
C LYS A 79 5.79 -0.67 -17.56
N GLU A 80 6.04 -0.93 -18.84
CA GLU A 80 5.10 -0.55 -19.90
C GLU A 80 3.73 -1.23 -19.68
N GLU A 81 3.74 -2.54 -19.44
CA GLU A 81 2.52 -3.31 -19.18
C GLU A 81 1.82 -2.90 -17.88
N ALA A 82 2.58 -2.61 -16.81
CA ALA A 82 2.02 -2.20 -15.52
C ALA A 82 1.39 -0.81 -15.59
N ILE A 83 1.99 0.14 -16.31
CA ILE A 83 1.39 1.46 -16.50
C ILE A 83 0.10 1.36 -17.31
N ASP A 84 0.03 0.51 -18.33
CA ASP A 84 -1.18 0.35 -19.15
C ASP A 84 -2.32 -0.34 -18.40
N HIS A 85 -2.01 -1.37 -17.58
CA HIS A 85 -3.03 -2.19 -16.92
C HIS A 85 -3.33 -1.80 -15.47
N LEU A 86 -2.32 -1.39 -14.70
CA LEU A 86 -2.46 -1.00 -13.29
C LEU A 86 -2.49 0.53 -13.11
N GLY A 87 -1.86 1.27 -14.02
CA GLY A 87 -1.79 2.73 -13.98
C GLY A 87 -0.63 3.30 -13.16
N TYR A 88 0.24 2.45 -12.63
CA TYR A 88 1.42 2.80 -11.82
C TYR A 88 2.49 1.73 -11.96
N PHE A 89 3.70 2.03 -11.51
CA PHE A 89 4.81 1.09 -11.48
C PHE A 89 5.61 1.20 -10.18
N LEU A 90 5.98 0.06 -9.62
CA LEU A 90 6.89 -0.08 -8.48
C LEU A 90 8.04 -1.00 -8.89
N LYS A 91 9.25 -0.69 -8.44
CA LYS A 91 10.41 -1.57 -8.65
C LYS A 91 10.46 -2.70 -7.62
N PRO A 92 11.20 -3.79 -7.88
CA PRO A 92 11.41 -4.88 -6.93
C PRO A 92 11.89 -4.40 -5.55
N SER A 93 12.86 -3.48 -5.51
CA SER A 93 13.41 -2.92 -4.27
C SER A 93 12.47 -1.98 -3.51
N GLU A 94 11.36 -1.60 -4.14
CA GLU A 94 10.33 -0.70 -3.62
C GLU A 94 9.07 -1.45 -3.17
N LEU A 95 9.08 -2.79 -3.24
CA LEU A 95 7.99 -3.62 -2.74
C LEU A 95 7.89 -3.52 -1.21
N PHE A 96 6.65 -3.64 -0.71
CA PHE A 96 6.29 -3.49 0.68
C PHE A 96 7.06 -4.47 1.57
N HIS A 97 7.09 -5.75 1.19
CA HIS A 97 7.78 -6.78 1.95
C HIS A 97 9.30 -6.53 2.01
N VAL A 98 9.89 -6.00 0.94
CA VAL A 98 11.32 -5.63 0.90
C VAL A 98 11.62 -4.51 1.89
N LEU A 99 10.78 -3.46 1.94
CA LEU A 99 10.94 -2.40 2.93
C LEU A 99 10.69 -2.89 4.37
N ALA A 100 9.71 -3.76 4.57
CA ALA A 100 9.43 -4.36 5.87
C ALA A 100 10.62 -5.18 6.36
N GLU A 101 11.22 -6.01 5.50
CA GLU A 101 12.42 -6.80 5.80
C GLU A 101 13.61 -5.91 6.15
N LYS A 102 13.91 -4.89 5.32
CA LYS A 102 15.01 -3.95 5.58
C LYS A 102 14.84 -3.22 6.90
N GLY A 103 13.61 -2.79 7.20
CA GLY A 103 13.29 -2.20 8.51
C GLY A 103 13.51 -3.18 9.66
N SER A 104 13.05 -4.42 9.51
CA SER A 104 13.26 -5.50 10.50
C SER A 104 14.74 -5.77 10.77
N ASN A 105 15.58 -5.66 9.74
CA ASN A 105 17.03 -5.76 9.82
C ASN A 105 17.72 -4.52 10.44
N GLY A 106 16.95 -3.51 10.84
CA GLY A 106 17.43 -2.31 11.53
C GLY A 106 17.89 -1.18 10.61
N GLU A 107 17.57 -1.25 9.31
CA GLU A 107 17.82 -0.13 8.39
C GLU A 107 16.91 1.07 8.70
N PHE A 108 17.40 2.26 8.33
CA PHE A 108 16.59 3.46 8.35
C PHE A 108 15.81 3.56 7.05
N ILE A 109 14.51 3.29 7.11
CA ILE A 109 13.65 3.12 5.93
C ILE A 109 12.78 4.34 5.63
N ILE A 110 12.66 5.32 6.53
CA ILE A 110 11.76 6.48 6.33
C ILE A 110 12.08 7.22 5.03
N GLU A 111 13.35 7.53 4.77
CA GLU A 111 13.75 8.25 3.56
C GLU A 111 13.42 7.47 2.30
N ARG A 112 13.73 6.16 2.30
CA ARG A 112 13.41 5.26 1.19
C ARG A 112 11.90 5.15 0.99
N LEU A 113 11.13 5.03 2.07
CA LEU A 113 9.67 4.96 2.01
C LEU A 113 9.08 6.25 1.41
N THR A 114 9.55 7.43 1.82
CA THR A 114 9.15 8.69 1.17
C THR A 114 9.47 8.70 -0.33
N GLN A 115 10.63 8.18 -0.72
CA GLN A 115 10.99 8.07 -2.14
C GLN A 115 10.05 7.13 -2.90
N VAL A 116 9.69 5.98 -2.32
CA VAL A 116 8.76 5.03 -2.93
C VAL A 116 7.37 5.65 -3.12
N LEU A 117 6.83 6.31 -2.10
CA LEU A 117 5.52 6.96 -2.21
C LEU A 117 5.51 8.02 -3.32
N ASN A 118 6.55 8.84 -3.40
CA ASN A 118 6.71 9.81 -4.49
C ASN A 118 6.90 9.14 -5.86
N HIS A 119 7.60 8.01 -5.92
CA HIS A 119 7.82 7.28 -7.17
C HIS A 119 6.52 6.70 -7.72
N ILE A 120 5.63 6.20 -6.86
CA ILE A 120 4.29 5.75 -7.28
C ILE A 120 3.56 6.89 -8.00
N GLU A 121 3.47 8.06 -7.37
CA GLU A 121 2.78 9.21 -7.98
C GLU A 121 3.46 9.64 -9.30
N GLN A 122 4.79 9.74 -9.31
CA GLN A 122 5.57 10.11 -10.49
C GLN A 122 5.46 9.10 -11.64
N SER A 123 5.31 7.81 -11.34
CA SER A 123 5.16 6.76 -12.35
C SER A 123 3.89 6.94 -13.20
N THR A 124 2.91 7.67 -12.66
CA THR A 124 1.61 7.90 -13.30
C THR A 124 1.54 9.21 -14.08
N MET A 125 2.53 10.10 -13.94
CA MET A 125 2.53 11.41 -14.58
C MET A 125 2.51 11.30 -16.10
N GLY A 126 1.59 12.01 -16.75
CA GLY A 126 1.37 11.98 -18.20
C GLY A 126 0.57 10.78 -18.70
N THR A 127 0.02 9.96 -17.81
CA THR A 127 -0.83 8.80 -18.15
C THR A 127 -2.31 9.11 -17.85
N ALA A 128 -3.22 8.26 -18.32
CA ALA A 128 -4.65 8.37 -17.97
C ALA A 128 -4.93 8.21 -16.45
N SER A 129 -3.93 7.74 -15.70
CA SER A 129 -4.01 7.45 -14.28
C SER A 129 -3.51 8.59 -13.38
N GLU A 130 -2.96 9.67 -13.93
CA GLU A 130 -2.32 10.76 -13.16
C GLU A 130 -3.24 11.39 -12.10
N ASP A 131 -4.45 11.80 -12.49
CA ASP A 131 -5.40 12.50 -11.62
C ASP A 131 -5.80 11.67 -10.39
N ASP A 132 -5.84 10.36 -10.57
CA ASP A 132 -6.24 9.40 -9.55
C ASP A 132 -5.13 9.20 -8.49
N PHE A 133 -3.85 9.30 -8.89
CA PHE A 133 -2.69 9.07 -8.00
C PHE A 133 -2.07 10.37 -7.47
N THR A 134 -2.42 11.53 -8.03
CA THR A 134 -1.88 12.82 -7.60
C THR A 134 -2.32 13.14 -6.17
N GLY A 135 -1.34 13.35 -5.27
CA GLY A 135 -1.62 13.67 -3.86
C GLY A 135 -2.22 12.50 -3.07
N LEU A 136 -2.07 11.27 -3.59
CA LEU A 136 -2.58 10.06 -2.97
C LEU A 136 -2.00 9.84 -1.57
N PHE A 137 -0.75 10.26 -1.34
CA PHE A 137 -0.04 10.10 -0.07
C PHE A 137 0.20 11.41 0.68
N ASP A 138 -0.44 12.52 0.29
CA ASP A 138 -0.21 13.86 0.89
C ASP A 138 -0.49 13.90 2.41
N ASP A 139 -1.47 13.12 2.87
CA ASP A 139 -1.82 13.04 4.29
C ASP A 139 -0.82 12.17 5.11
N LEU A 140 0.09 11.44 4.45
CA LEU A 140 1.05 10.54 5.07
C LEU A 140 2.36 11.25 5.45
N ASP A 141 2.33 12.05 6.51
CA ASP A 141 3.53 12.78 6.99
C ASP A 141 4.47 11.92 7.84
N LEU A 142 5.42 11.23 7.19
CA LEU A 142 6.45 10.42 7.86
C LEU A 142 7.44 11.24 8.72
N THR A 143 7.44 12.56 8.60
CA THR A 143 8.28 13.45 9.41
C THR A 143 7.59 13.92 10.68
N SER A 144 6.32 13.59 10.86
CA SER A 144 5.49 14.08 11.95
C SER A 144 6.06 13.74 13.33
N ASN A 145 6.01 14.71 14.25
CA ASN A 145 6.33 14.49 15.67
C ASN A 145 5.33 13.55 16.37
N LYS A 146 4.20 13.26 15.72
CA LYS A 146 3.20 12.30 16.21
C LYS A 146 3.73 10.85 16.16
N LEU A 147 4.56 10.53 15.17
CA LEU A 147 5.20 9.22 15.02
C LEU A 147 6.33 8.98 16.02
N GLY A 148 6.93 10.07 16.53
CA GLY A 148 8.02 10.00 17.50
C GLY A 148 8.76 11.32 17.63
N LYS A 149 9.38 11.52 18.79
CA LYS A 149 10.15 12.73 19.09
C LYS A 149 11.54 12.75 18.44
N THR A 150 12.02 11.61 17.97
CA THR A 150 13.33 11.45 17.34
C THR A 150 13.18 10.65 16.06
N GLU A 151 14.06 10.87 15.09
CA GLU A 151 14.09 10.13 13.82
C GLU A 151 14.15 8.61 14.05
N LYS A 152 14.94 8.17 15.03
CA LYS A 152 15.01 6.77 15.43
C LYS A 152 13.65 6.23 15.90
N ALA A 153 12.95 6.97 16.77
CA ALA A 153 11.64 6.54 17.28
C ALA A 153 10.58 6.49 16.17
N LYS A 154 10.61 7.45 15.23
CA LYS A 154 9.75 7.43 14.04
C LYS A 154 10.01 6.19 13.20
N ASN A 155 11.28 5.91 12.90
CA ASN A 155 11.66 4.75 12.08
C ASN A 155 11.27 3.43 12.75
N GLU A 156 11.46 3.31 14.07
CA GLU A 156 11.04 2.14 14.83
C GLU A 156 9.52 1.92 14.78
N LEU A 157 8.71 2.99 14.86
CA LEU A 157 7.26 2.87 14.77
C LEU A 157 6.81 2.49 13.36
N VAL A 158 7.31 3.18 12.33
CA VAL A 158 6.98 2.90 10.93
C VAL A 158 7.37 1.46 10.56
N THR A 159 8.59 1.03 10.94
CA THR A 159 9.05 -0.35 10.75
C THR A 159 8.11 -1.35 11.41
N LYS A 160 7.70 -1.10 12.67
CA LYS A 160 6.76 -1.99 13.36
C LYS A 160 5.42 -2.07 12.63
N ILE A 161 4.93 -0.97 12.07
CA ILE A 161 3.69 -0.97 11.29
C ILE A 161 3.86 -1.81 10.03
N LEU A 162 4.92 -1.58 9.26
CA LEU A 162 5.19 -2.33 8.02
C LEU A 162 5.31 -3.82 8.30
N VAL A 163 6.15 -4.23 9.25
CA VAL A 163 6.33 -5.66 9.60
C VAL A 163 5.02 -6.30 10.05
N ARG A 164 4.17 -5.59 10.80
CA ARG A 164 2.88 -6.13 11.24
C ARG A 164 1.86 -6.24 10.11
N LEU A 165 1.89 -5.32 9.16
CA LEU A 165 1.03 -5.38 7.99
C LEU A 165 1.51 -6.45 7.00
N ASP A 166 2.82 -6.68 6.90
CA ASP A 166 3.43 -7.70 6.05
C ASP A 166 3.00 -9.13 6.43
N ASP A 167 2.75 -9.37 7.73
CA ASP A 167 2.19 -10.64 8.23
C ASP A 167 0.75 -10.92 7.74
N ILE A 168 0.05 -9.93 7.16
CA ILE A 168 -1.33 -10.07 6.70
C ILE A 168 -1.35 -10.20 5.18
N ASP A 169 -1.85 -11.32 4.66
CA ASP A 169 -2.10 -11.48 3.23
C ASP A 169 -3.39 -10.73 2.83
N PHE A 170 -3.29 -9.77 1.89
CA PHE A 170 -4.48 -9.06 1.39
C PHE A 170 -5.06 -9.67 0.11
N LEU A 171 -4.33 -10.56 -0.57
CA LEU A 171 -4.66 -11.03 -1.92
C LEU A 171 -4.87 -12.55 -2.02
N HIS A 172 -5.62 -13.12 -1.06
CA HIS A 172 -5.82 -14.57 -0.95
C HIS A 172 -6.82 -15.19 -1.97
N HIS A 173 -7.68 -14.41 -2.67
CA HIS A 173 -8.78 -14.87 -3.56
C HIS A 173 -9.23 -13.89 -4.69
N GLU A 174 -9.88 -14.39 -5.75
CA GLU A 174 -10.41 -13.54 -6.85
C GLU A 174 -11.46 -12.46 -6.43
N THR A 175 -11.89 -12.43 -5.16
CA THR A 175 -12.83 -11.45 -4.57
C THR A 175 -12.19 -10.40 -3.66
N ASP A 176 -10.87 -10.25 -3.66
CA ASP A 176 -10.14 -9.52 -2.61
C ASP A 176 -10.29 -8.00 -2.59
N ILE A 177 -10.63 -7.39 -3.73
CA ILE A 177 -10.78 -5.94 -3.81
C ILE A 177 -11.95 -5.46 -2.95
N ASP A 178 -13.07 -6.19 -3.01
CA ASP A 178 -14.23 -5.91 -2.18
C ASP A 178 -13.90 -6.13 -0.70
N VAL A 179 -13.11 -7.16 -0.38
CA VAL A 179 -12.71 -7.49 0.99
C VAL A 179 -11.80 -6.42 1.58
N LEU A 180 -10.83 -5.90 0.82
CA LEU A 180 -9.95 -4.83 1.28
C LEU A 180 -10.68 -3.49 1.37
N GLY A 181 -11.49 -3.15 0.37
CA GLY A 181 -12.32 -1.94 0.39
C GLY A 181 -13.25 -1.92 1.60
N ASP A 182 -13.91 -3.04 1.87
CA ASP A 182 -14.74 -3.23 3.05
C ASP A 182 -13.95 -3.10 4.36
N ALA A 183 -12.76 -3.69 4.44
CA ALA A 183 -11.92 -3.59 5.63
C ALA A 183 -11.44 -2.14 5.86
N TYR A 184 -11.19 -1.40 4.78
CA TYR A 184 -10.86 0.01 4.80
C TYR A 184 -12.04 0.86 5.29
N GLU A 185 -13.24 0.64 4.76
CA GLU A 185 -14.47 1.29 5.24
C GLU A 185 -14.75 0.98 6.72
N TYR A 186 -14.55 -0.27 7.13
CA TYR A 186 -14.69 -0.67 8.52
C TYR A 186 -13.72 0.09 9.43
N LEU A 187 -12.44 0.19 9.05
CA LEU A 187 -11.45 0.97 9.82
C LEU A 187 -11.88 2.42 9.96
N ILE A 188 -12.30 3.06 8.86
CA ILE A 188 -12.82 4.43 8.88
C ILE A 188 -14.00 4.56 9.86
N GLY A 189 -14.95 3.62 9.80
CA GLY A 189 -16.10 3.57 10.72
C GLY A 189 -15.70 3.42 12.19
N GLN A 190 -14.68 2.60 12.48
CA GLN A 190 -14.14 2.43 13.84
C GLN A 190 -13.46 3.72 14.34
N PHE A 191 -12.66 4.37 13.50
CA PHE A 191 -12.01 5.63 13.86
C PHE A 191 -13.04 6.75 14.09
N ALA A 192 -14.07 6.87 13.22
CA ALA A 192 -15.14 7.86 13.38
C ALA A 192 -15.99 7.63 14.64
N SER A 193 -16.33 6.36 14.93
CA SER A 193 -17.08 5.98 16.13
C SER A 193 -16.27 6.22 17.41
N GLY A 194 -14.94 6.04 17.36
CA GLY A 194 -14.03 6.35 18.46
C GLY A 194 -13.77 7.84 18.67
N ALA A 195 -13.90 8.67 17.63
CA ALA A 195 -13.62 10.11 17.65
C ALA A 195 -14.86 11.00 17.88
N GLY A 196 -16.07 10.46 17.79
CA GLY A 196 -17.32 11.19 18.03
C GLY A 196 -17.67 12.24 16.94
N LYS A 197 -17.14 12.10 15.72
CA LYS A 197 -17.41 12.99 14.57
C LYS A 197 -17.89 12.20 13.34
N GLY A 198 -18.81 12.79 12.57
CA GLY A 198 -19.44 12.17 11.40
C GLY A 198 -18.50 12.05 10.19
N ALA A 199 -18.40 10.85 9.63
CA ALA A 199 -17.49 10.40 8.56
C ALA A 199 -17.88 10.87 7.14
N GLY A 200 -18.38 12.10 6.98
CA GLY A 200 -19.10 12.51 5.76
C GLY A 200 -18.26 12.93 4.56
N GLU A 201 -17.07 13.52 4.77
CA GLU A 201 -16.36 14.25 3.70
C GLU A 201 -15.01 13.65 3.29
N PHE A 202 -14.52 12.61 3.98
CA PHE A 202 -13.22 11.96 3.70
C PHE A 202 -13.33 10.77 2.73
N TYR A 203 -14.55 10.41 2.32
CA TYR A 203 -14.96 9.08 1.81
C TYR A 203 -14.78 8.83 0.30
N ILE A 204 -14.60 9.86 -0.53
CA ILE A 204 -14.95 9.73 -1.96
C ILE A 204 -13.76 9.40 -2.87
N MET A 205 -12.52 9.74 -2.49
CA MET A 205 -11.36 9.54 -3.38
C MET A 205 -10.87 8.08 -3.39
N SER A 206 -10.72 7.45 -2.22
CA SER A 206 -10.15 6.09 -2.12
C SER A 206 -11.11 4.97 -2.56
N SER A 207 -12.40 5.04 -2.22
CA SER A 207 -13.41 4.04 -2.64
C SER A 207 -13.67 4.10 -4.15
N THR A 208 -13.76 5.31 -4.71
CA THR A 208 -13.93 5.51 -6.15
C THR A 208 -12.70 5.07 -6.92
N PHE A 209 -11.49 5.28 -6.39
CA PHE A 209 -10.25 4.83 -7.01
C PHE A 209 -10.13 3.30 -7.03
N LEU A 210 -10.38 2.64 -5.90
CA LEU A 210 -10.37 1.17 -5.78
C LEU A 210 -11.44 0.53 -6.68
N SER A 211 -12.59 1.18 -6.83
CA SER A 211 -13.71 0.70 -7.65
C SER A 211 -13.57 1.02 -9.16
N SER A 212 -13.15 2.24 -9.52
CA SER A 212 -13.19 2.75 -10.91
C SER A 212 -12.08 2.21 -11.79
N LYS A 213 -10.86 2.03 -11.25
CA LYS A 213 -9.74 1.50 -12.04
C LYS A 213 -9.80 0.00 -12.31
N CYS A 214 -10.72 -0.71 -11.66
CA CYS A 214 -10.90 -2.15 -11.86
C CYS A 214 -12.07 -2.52 -12.80
N HIS A 215 -12.88 -1.56 -13.25
CA HIS A 215 -13.90 -1.79 -14.29
C HIS A 215 -13.37 -1.66 -15.73
N LEU A 216 -12.09 -1.31 -15.91
CA LEU A 216 -11.43 -1.49 -17.21
C LEU A 216 -11.07 -2.98 -17.37
N LYS A 217 -11.83 -3.66 -18.24
CA LYS A 217 -11.72 -5.08 -18.67
C LYS A 217 -12.71 -6.09 -18.04
N THR A 218 -13.97 -5.69 -17.88
CA THR A 218 -15.11 -6.63 -18.03
C THR A 218 -16.11 -6.18 -19.11
N ALA A 219 -15.60 -5.55 -20.17
CA ALA A 219 -16.34 -5.38 -21.42
C ALA A 219 -15.65 -6.25 -22.49
N ALA A 220 -16.06 -7.52 -22.54
CA ALA A 220 -16.00 -8.34 -23.75
C ALA A 220 -17.14 -7.92 -24.69
#